data_AF-A0A947SNH2-F1
#
_entry.id   AF-A0A947SNH2-F1
#
_cell.length_a   1.000
_cell.length_b   1.000
_cell.length_c   1.000
_cell.angle_alpha   90.00
_cell.angle_beta   90.00
_cell.angle_gamma   90.00
#
_symmetry.space_group_name_H-M   'P 1'
#
loop_
_entity.id
_entity.type
_entity.pdbx_description
1 polymer ?
#
loop_
_entity_poly.entity_id
_entity_poly.type
_entity_poly.pdbx_seq_one_letter_code
_entity_poly.pdbx_strand_id
1 'polypeptide(L)'
;MFSEKKFSLTNEKEAGEPKIIIKRSVDAPSEVKENPFYDPEFWGCANSPDDIYLPDSDEAISFALAAHEIGHLVKEGKINNARLDNFEATRAEEQRAWDKGWEYLQQYVDEYYQGNPEDTPKILQAFERIKTLLMQATDLSKDMYLESGTLDNLTTEEMDGILKEKREKFFSEKGEEFKKIFEEIKEEKIGIKPDWDKFTTVVKKAVQDILKDNKKAE
;
A
#
# COMPACT_ATOMS: atom_id res chain seq x y z
N MET A 1 16.81 2.01 3.17
CA MET A 1 15.96 2.18 1.98
C MET A 1 14.50 2.45 2.33
N PHE A 2 14.20 3.69 2.71
CA PHE A 2 13.15 4.40 1.99
C PHE A 2 13.84 4.95 0.75
N SER A 3 13.68 4.27 -0.39
CA SER A 3 14.32 4.69 -1.63
C SER A 3 13.49 5.80 -2.28
N GLU A 4 13.70 7.04 -1.85
CA GLU A 4 13.48 8.20 -2.74
C GLU A 4 14.59 8.25 -3.79
N LYS A 5 14.66 7.25 -4.66
CA LYS A 5 15.35 7.43 -5.94
C LYS A 5 14.39 8.13 -6.88
N LYS A 6 14.54 9.46 -6.96
CA LYS A 6 14.10 10.22 -8.13
C LYS A 6 14.82 9.68 -9.36
N PHE A 7 14.18 8.74 -10.06
CA PHE A 7 14.52 8.45 -11.45
C PHE A 7 13.98 9.59 -12.30
N SER A 8 14.84 10.58 -12.57
CA SER A 8 14.56 11.58 -13.61
C SER A 8 14.73 10.93 -14.98
N LEU A 9 13.62 10.94 -15.71
CA LEU A 9 13.36 10.53 -17.07
C LEU A 9 14.40 10.99 -18.11
N THR A 10 14.69 10.09 -19.06
CA THR A 10 14.69 10.41 -20.50
C THR A 10 14.31 9.16 -21.30
N ASN A 11 13.07 9.10 -21.76
CA ASN A 11 12.79 9.28 -23.19
C ASN A 11 11.28 9.31 -23.49
N GLU A 12 10.87 10.46 -24.02
CA GLU A 12 9.96 10.65 -25.16
C GLU A 12 8.62 9.89 -25.20
N LYS A 13 7.56 10.66 -24.95
CA LYS A 13 6.32 10.73 -25.75
C LYS A 13 6.07 9.55 -26.70
N GLU A 14 5.49 8.50 -26.18
CA GLU A 14 4.37 7.85 -26.87
C GLU A 14 3.11 8.20 -26.08
N ALA A 15 2.21 8.97 -26.69
CA ALA A 15 0.87 9.22 -26.16
C ALA A 15 0.04 7.92 -26.29
N GLY A 16 0.42 6.91 -25.53
CA GLY A 16 -0.36 5.70 -25.30
C GLY A 16 -1.11 5.80 -23.99
N GLU A 17 -2.15 4.98 -23.81
CA GLU A 17 -2.75 4.78 -22.49
C GLU A 17 -1.65 4.34 -21.50
N PRO A 18 -1.69 4.83 -20.25
CA PRO A 18 -0.71 4.45 -19.23
C PRO A 18 -0.69 2.93 -19.09
N LYS A 19 0.49 2.33 -19.24
CA LYS A 19 0.67 0.87 -19.13
C LYS A 19 0.53 0.47 -17.66
N ILE A 20 -0.53 -0.25 -17.31
CA ILE A 20 -0.73 -0.72 -15.94
C ILE A 20 -0.06 -2.08 -15.74
N ILE A 21 0.91 -2.16 -14.83
CA ILE A 21 1.68 -3.37 -14.54
C ILE A 21 1.54 -3.72 -13.05
N ILE A 22 0.95 -4.88 -12.79
CA ILE A 22 0.80 -5.43 -11.44
C ILE A 22 1.66 -6.68 -11.34
N LYS A 23 2.56 -6.69 -10.36
CA LYS A 23 3.53 -7.74 -10.04
C LYS A 23 3.16 -8.37 -8.70
N ARG A 24 3.62 -9.59 -8.43
CA ARG A 24 3.41 -10.21 -7.11
C ARG A 24 4.41 -9.65 -6.11
N SER A 25 4.04 -9.56 -4.85
CA SER A 25 4.95 -9.17 -3.76
C SER A 25 6.19 -10.05 -3.66
N VAL A 26 6.05 -11.35 -3.93
CA VAL A 26 7.19 -12.29 -3.98
C VAL A 26 8.25 -11.92 -5.04
N ASP A 27 7.86 -11.15 -6.06
CA ASP A 27 8.72 -10.69 -7.14
C ASP A 27 9.39 -9.33 -6.82
N ALA A 28 9.22 -8.81 -5.60
CA ALA A 28 9.88 -7.59 -5.15
C ALA A 28 11.41 -7.69 -5.27
N PRO A 29 12.10 -6.57 -5.57
CA PRO A 29 13.56 -6.52 -5.56
C PRO A 29 14.17 -6.98 -4.22
N SER A 30 15.39 -7.51 -4.24
CA SER A 30 16.06 -8.03 -3.03
C SER A 30 16.20 -6.97 -1.94
N GLU A 31 16.44 -5.72 -2.32
CA GLU A 31 16.61 -4.59 -1.40
C GLU A 31 15.31 -4.28 -0.63
N VAL A 32 14.15 -4.57 -1.22
CA VAL A 32 12.85 -4.47 -0.53
C VAL A 32 12.71 -5.58 0.51
N LYS A 33 13.16 -6.80 0.16
CA LYS A 33 13.07 -7.98 1.02
C LYS A 33 13.97 -7.92 2.25
N GLU A 34 14.98 -7.04 2.26
CA GLU A 34 15.82 -6.75 3.42
C GLU A 34 15.11 -5.90 4.49
N ASN A 35 13.97 -5.29 4.16
CA ASN A 35 13.20 -4.50 5.11
C ASN A 35 12.56 -5.42 6.17
N PRO A 36 12.73 -5.17 7.48
CA PRO A 36 12.12 -6.00 8.54
C PRO A 36 10.58 -5.96 8.54
N PHE A 37 9.97 -5.01 7.84
CA PHE A 37 8.51 -4.94 7.64
C PHE A 37 8.02 -5.67 6.38
N TYR A 38 8.93 -6.23 5.57
CA TYR A 38 8.53 -6.99 4.38
C TYR A 38 8.01 -8.37 4.80
N ASP A 39 6.77 -8.66 4.42
CA ASP A 39 6.18 -9.99 4.46
C ASP A 39 5.44 -10.17 3.12
N PRO A 40 5.78 -11.17 2.27
CA PRO A 40 5.13 -11.33 0.98
C PRO A 40 3.61 -11.58 1.05
N GLU A 41 3.08 -11.93 2.23
CA GLU A 41 1.63 -12.08 2.43
C GLU A 41 0.91 -10.74 2.59
N PHE A 42 1.59 -9.70 3.09
CA PHE A 42 1.02 -8.36 3.41
C PHE A 42 1.77 -7.19 2.80
N TRP A 43 2.83 -7.43 2.03
CA TRP A 43 3.58 -6.34 1.46
C TRP A 43 2.91 -5.89 0.17
N GLY A 44 2.61 -4.60 0.06
CA GLY A 44 2.13 -3.95 -1.15
C GLY A 44 2.99 -2.72 -1.46
N CYS A 45 2.91 -2.24 -2.70
CA CYS A 45 3.47 -0.96 -3.10
C CYS A 45 2.83 -0.49 -4.42
N ALA A 46 2.46 0.78 -4.53
CA ALA A 46 2.11 1.40 -5.80
C ALA A 46 2.75 2.78 -5.97
N ASN A 47 3.92 2.83 -6.62
CA ASN A 47 4.62 4.08 -6.92
C ASN A 47 4.02 4.81 -8.13
N SER A 48 3.62 4.02 -9.13
CA SER A 48 3.06 4.48 -10.40
C SER A 48 2.21 3.36 -11.02
N PRO A 49 1.38 3.65 -12.03
CA PRO A 49 0.55 2.63 -12.68
C PRO A 49 1.35 1.45 -13.25
N ASP A 50 2.59 1.67 -13.66
CA ASP A 50 3.51 0.67 -14.21
C ASP A 50 4.43 0.02 -13.15
N ASP A 51 4.26 0.38 -11.88
CA ASP A 51 5.03 -0.16 -10.77
C ASP A 51 4.15 -0.42 -9.54
N ILE A 52 3.32 -1.47 -9.64
CA ILE A 52 2.45 -1.95 -8.57
C ILE A 52 2.87 -3.37 -8.17
N TYR A 53 3.03 -3.60 -6.87
CA TYR A 53 3.24 -4.90 -6.25
C TYR A 53 2.11 -5.22 -5.28
N LEU A 54 1.50 -6.40 -5.42
CA LEU A 54 0.39 -6.84 -4.59
C LEU A 54 0.59 -8.29 -4.11
N PRO A 55 0.11 -8.63 -2.89
CA PRO A 55 0.25 -9.98 -2.39
C PRO A 55 -0.66 -10.95 -3.15
N ASP A 56 -0.12 -12.13 -3.46
CA ASP A 56 -0.83 -13.28 -4.02
C ASP A 56 -1.02 -14.33 -2.91
N SER A 57 -1.73 -13.94 -1.83
CA SER A 57 -1.80 -14.69 -0.57
C SER A 57 -3.19 -15.31 -0.33
N ASP A 58 -4.09 -14.56 0.28
CA ASP A 58 -5.51 -14.87 0.49
C ASP A 58 -6.34 -13.73 -0.10
N GLU A 59 -7.48 -14.03 -0.71
CA GLU A 59 -8.30 -13.03 -1.41
C GLU A 59 -8.66 -11.84 -0.52
N ALA A 60 -8.99 -12.06 0.76
CA ALA A 60 -9.33 -10.97 1.67
C ALA A 60 -8.15 -10.00 1.84
N ILE A 61 -6.95 -10.54 2.06
CA ILE A 61 -5.74 -9.74 2.22
C ILE A 61 -5.34 -9.08 0.89
N SER A 62 -5.37 -9.83 -0.21
CA SER A 62 -5.05 -9.34 -1.55
C SER A 62 -5.94 -8.19 -1.98
N PHE A 63 -7.26 -8.29 -1.80
CA PHE A 63 -8.18 -7.20 -2.11
C PHE A 63 -7.98 -6.01 -1.18
N ALA A 64 -7.79 -6.24 0.12
CA ALA A 64 -7.59 -5.15 1.06
C ALA A 64 -6.33 -4.34 0.72
N LEU A 65 -5.21 -5.02 0.49
CA LEU A 65 -3.97 -4.32 0.16
C LEU A 65 -4.01 -3.71 -1.23
N ALA A 66 -4.66 -4.36 -2.20
CA ALA A 66 -4.90 -3.74 -3.50
C ALA A 66 -5.63 -2.41 -3.37
N ALA A 67 -6.68 -2.35 -2.55
CA ALA A 67 -7.40 -1.12 -2.29
C ALA A 67 -6.45 -0.06 -1.72
N HIS A 68 -5.72 -0.38 -0.65
CA HIS A 68 -4.76 0.56 -0.07
C HIS A 68 -3.76 1.11 -1.07
N GLU A 69 -3.04 0.23 -1.77
CA GLU A 69 -1.96 0.62 -2.66
C GLU A 69 -2.47 1.48 -3.83
N ILE A 70 -3.55 1.08 -4.51
CA ILE A 70 -4.08 1.89 -5.62
C ILE A 70 -4.64 3.23 -5.12
N GLY A 71 -5.05 3.33 -3.85
CA GLY A 71 -5.46 4.58 -3.22
C GLY A 71 -4.37 5.66 -3.21
N HIS A 72 -3.10 5.27 -3.13
CA HIS A 72 -1.94 6.19 -3.24
C HIS A 72 -1.82 6.84 -4.63
N LEU A 73 -2.43 6.23 -5.66
CA LEU A 73 -2.48 6.75 -7.03
C LEU A 73 -3.56 7.83 -7.23
N VAL A 74 -4.52 7.97 -6.31
CA VAL A 74 -5.60 8.98 -6.39
C VAL A 74 -5.05 10.36 -6.04
N LYS A 75 -5.16 11.34 -6.96
CA LYS A 75 -4.69 12.73 -6.74
C LYS A 75 -5.64 13.57 -5.89
N GLU A 76 -6.94 13.29 -5.98
CA GLU A 76 -7.95 14.04 -5.22
C GLU A 76 -7.67 13.92 -3.71
N GLY A 77 -7.54 15.08 -3.05
CA GLY A 77 -7.30 15.15 -1.60
C GLY A 77 -5.93 14.66 -1.13
N LYS A 78 -4.99 14.37 -2.04
CA LYS A 78 -3.66 13.83 -1.70
C LYS A 78 -2.88 14.79 -0.79
N ILE A 79 -2.30 14.25 0.27
CA ILE A 79 -1.57 15.01 1.29
C ILE A 79 -0.08 15.01 0.94
N ASN A 80 0.39 16.09 0.30
CA ASN A 80 1.74 16.16 -0.28
C ASN A 80 2.88 16.34 0.74
N ASN A 81 2.56 16.56 2.03
CA ASN A 81 3.54 16.68 3.11
C ASN A 81 3.59 15.45 4.04
N ALA A 82 3.02 14.32 3.61
CA ALA A 82 3.26 13.01 4.23
C ALA A 82 4.74 12.62 4.08
N ARG A 83 5.51 12.72 5.17
CA ARG A 83 6.96 12.54 5.21
C ARG A 83 7.39 11.96 6.56
N LEU A 84 8.65 11.51 6.64
CA LEU A 84 9.22 10.88 7.85
C LEU A 84 9.26 11.82 9.08
N ASP A 85 9.20 13.14 8.89
CA ASP A 85 9.13 14.13 9.97
C ASP A 85 7.72 14.70 10.20
N ASN A 86 6.70 14.09 9.60
CA ASN A 86 5.31 14.54 9.73
C ASN A 86 4.34 13.37 9.84
N PHE A 87 4.36 12.72 11.00
CA PHE A 87 3.51 11.56 11.29
C PHE A 87 2.02 11.83 11.04
N GLU A 88 1.51 12.98 11.47
CA GLU A 88 0.07 13.28 11.35
C GLU A 88 -0.37 13.39 9.88
N ALA A 89 0.46 13.99 9.02
CA ALA A 89 0.20 14.02 7.58
C ALA A 89 0.29 12.63 6.95
N THR A 90 1.29 11.83 7.33
CA THR A 90 1.43 10.47 6.80
C THR A 90 0.27 9.58 7.24
N ARG A 91 -0.08 9.58 8.52
CA ARG A 91 -1.25 8.86 9.04
C ARG A 91 -2.54 9.24 8.31
N ALA A 92 -2.75 10.53 8.04
CA ALA A 92 -3.91 11.00 7.30
C ALA A 92 -3.89 10.55 5.82
N GLU A 93 -2.71 10.50 5.19
CA GLU A 93 -2.55 9.98 3.83
C GLU A 93 -2.81 8.47 3.76
N GLU A 94 -2.30 7.69 4.72
CA GLU A 94 -2.56 6.25 4.79
C GLU A 94 -4.07 5.98 4.90
N GLN A 95 -4.76 6.69 5.79
CA GLN A 95 -6.21 6.59 5.94
C GLN A 95 -6.94 6.98 4.63
N ARG A 96 -6.53 8.08 3.99
CA ARG A 96 -7.10 8.52 2.71
C ARG A 96 -6.92 7.46 1.63
N ALA A 97 -5.74 6.83 1.55
CA ALA A 97 -5.45 5.78 0.58
C ALA A 97 -6.38 4.57 0.77
N TRP A 98 -6.60 4.12 2.01
CA TRP A 98 -7.59 3.09 2.32
C TRP A 98 -9.00 3.45 1.82
N ASP A 99 -9.46 4.65 2.15
CA ASP A 99 -10.82 5.09 1.81
C ASP A 99 -11.00 5.24 0.29
N LYS A 100 -10.09 5.99 -0.35
CA LYS A 100 -10.16 6.27 -1.79
C LYS A 100 -9.93 5.02 -2.63
N GLY A 101 -8.98 4.18 -2.26
CA GLY A 101 -8.71 2.96 -3.01
C GLY A 101 -9.90 2.00 -3.04
N TRP A 102 -10.60 1.86 -1.91
CA TRP A 102 -11.80 1.03 -1.84
C TRP A 102 -12.98 1.60 -2.62
N GLU A 103 -13.17 2.92 -2.67
CA GLU A 103 -14.17 3.58 -3.53
C GLU A 103 -14.09 3.13 -5.00
N TYR A 104 -12.88 2.94 -5.53
CA TYR A 104 -12.68 2.45 -6.88
C TYR A 104 -12.76 0.93 -6.98
N LEU A 105 -12.09 0.20 -6.09
CA LEU A 105 -11.99 -1.26 -6.21
C LEU A 105 -13.34 -1.96 -5.99
N GLN A 106 -14.18 -1.46 -5.08
CA GLN A 106 -15.45 -2.09 -4.73
C GLN A 106 -16.43 -2.19 -5.92
N GLN A 107 -16.30 -1.31 -6.91
CA GLN A 107 -17.14 -1.30 -8.12
C GLN A 107 -16.97 -2.57 -8.97
N TYR A 108 -15.85 -3.29 -8.79
CA TYR A 108 -15.49 -4.47 -9.56
C TYR A 108 -15.51 -5.77 -8.74
N VAL A 109 -15.81 -5.71 -7.44
CA VAL A 109 -15.84 -6.90 -6.56
C VAL A 109 -16.93 -7.87 -7.01
N ASP A 110 -18.14 -7.39 -7.33
CA ASP A 110 -19.22 -8.26 -7.81
C ASP A 110 -18.90 -8.93 -9.15
N GLU A 111 -18.15 -8.25 -10.02
CA GLU A 111 -17.66 -8.85 -11.26
C GLU A 111 -16.68 -10.01 -10.96
N TYR A 112 -15.77 -9.80 -10.00
CA TYR A 112 -14.85 -10.84 -9.55
C TYR A 112 -15.60 -12.03 -8.92
N TYR A 113 -16.65 -11.79 -8.16
CA TYR A 113 -17.40 -12.84 -7.45
C TYR A 113 -18.67 -13.31 -8.16
N GLN A 114 -18.85 -13.04 -9.46
CA GLN A 114 -20.06 -13.45 -10.20
C GLN A 114 -20.40 -14.96 -10.05
N GLY A 115 -19.39 -15.81 -9.89
CA GLY A 115 -19.57 -17.26 -9.67
C GLY A 115 -19.88 -17.67 -8.22
N ASN A 116 -19.49 -16.85 -7.24
CA ASN A 116 -19.64 -17.08 -5.80
C ASN A 116 -20.03 -15.76 -5.08
N PRO A 117 -21.20 -15.16 -5.38
CA PRO A 117 -21.58 -13.84 -4.88
C PRO A 117 -21.67 -13.75 -3.35
N GLU A 118 -21.79 -14.89 -2.65
CA GLU A 118 -21.75 -15.00 -1.20
C GLU A 118 -20.40 -14.61 -0.57
N ASP A 119 -19.33 -14.53 -1.36
CA ASP A 119 -18.00 -14.16 -0.88
C ASP A 119 -17.78 -12.64 -0.88
N THR A 120 -18.47 -11.87 -1.74
CA THR A 120 -18.45 -10.39 -1.72
C THR A 120 -18.58 -9.79 -0.31
N PRO A 121 -19.61 -10.13 0.49
CA PRO A 121 -19.76 -9.54 1.82
C PRO A 121 -18.66 -9.94 2.80
N LYS A 122 -18.01 -11.09 2.62
CA LYS A 122 -16.87 -11.52 3.45
C LYS A 122 -15.65 -10.66 3.16
N ILE A 123 -15.38 -10.39 1.88
CA ILE A 123 -14.28 -9.50 1.45
C ILE A 123 -14.46 -8.09 1.99
N LEU A 124 -15.67 -7.54 1.92
CA LEU A 124 -15.95 -6.21 2.49
C LEU A 124 -15.71 -6.17 4.01
N GLN A 125 -16.16 -7.20 4.74
CA GLN A 125 -15.94 -7.26 6.20
C GLN A 125 -14.45 -7.38 6.53
N ALA A 126 -13.72 -8.25 5.83
CA ALA A 126 -12.30 -8.41 6.02
C ALA A 126 -11.53 -7.12 5.66
N PHE A 127 -11.91 -6.42 4.59
CA PHE A 127 -11.34 -5.12 4.24
C PHE A 127 -11.40 -4.12 5.41
N GLU A 128 -12.57 -3.92 6.00
CA GLU A 128 -12.71 -2.96 7.11
C GLU A 128 -11.91 -3.36 8.36
N ARG A 129 -11.82 -4.67 8.63
CA ARG A 129 -11.00 -5.21 9.72
C ARG A 129 -9.51 -5.01 9.48
N ILE A 130 -9.02 -5.40 8.31
CA ILE A 130 -7.61 -5.28 7.93
C ILE A 130 -7.18 -3.81 7.91
N LYS A 131 -8.02 -2.92 7.35
CA LYS A 131 -7.81 -1.47 7.39
C LYS A 131 -7.67 -0.96 8.82
N THR A 132 -8.56 -1.36 9.72
CA THR A 132 -8.52 -0.94 11.13
C THR A 132 -7.21 -1.40 11.80
N LEU A 133 -6.82 -2.66 11.59
CA LEU A 133 -5.59 -3.25 12.14
C LEU A 133 -4.35 -2.56 11.58
N LEU A 134 -4.28 -2.30 10.28
CA LEU A 134 -3.13 -1.61 9.67
C LEU A 134 -3.05 -0.14 10.09
N MET A 135 -4.18 0.54 10.32
CA MET A 135 -4.16 1.88 10.92
C MET A 135 -3.68 1.88 12.37
N GLN A 136 -3.96 0.83 13.14
CA GLN A 136 -3.37 0.66 14.48
C GLN A 136 -1.86 0.43 14.38
N ALA A 137 -1.38 -0.37 13.41
CA ALA A 137 0.04 -0.56 13.16
C ALA A 137 0.74 0.76 12.78
N THR A 138 0.10 1.57 11.92
CA THR A 138 0.54 2.93 11.59
C THR A 138 0.63 3.80 12.85
N ASP A 139 -0.37 3.78 13.72
CA ASP A 139 -0.35 4.54 14.98
C ASP A 139 0.75 4.10 15.93
N LEU A 140 0.99 2.78 16.00
CA LEU A 140 2.06 2.22 16.82
C LEU A 140 3.45 2.69 16.35
N SER A 141 3.60 2.87 15.03
CA SER A 141 4.83 3.28 14.35
C SER A 141 5.25 4.74 14.60
N LYS A 142 4.41 5.55 15.26
CA LYS A 142 4.62 7.00 15.47
C LYS A 142 6.02 7.37 15.98
N ASP A 143 6.59 6.59 16.91
CA ASP A 143 7.89 6.89 17.51
C ASP A 143 9.08 6.71 16.56
N MET A 144 8.86 6.06 15.40
CA MET A 144 9.83 5.97 14.32
C MET A 144 9.99 7.28 13.53
N TYR A 145 9.02 8.19 13.64
CA TYR A 145 9.05 9.48 12.94
C TYR A 145 10.02 10.45 13.63
N LEU A 146 10.44 11.46 12.85
CA LEU A 146 11.34 12.52 13.28
C LEU A 146 10.56 13.76 13.72
N GLU A 147 11.25 14.66 14.42
CA GLU A 147 10.69 15.98 14.73
C GLU A 147 10.53 16.79 13.45
N SER A 148 9.44 17.56 13.36
CA SER A 148 9.10 18.34 12.18
C SER A 148 10.23 19.25 11.72
N GLY A 149 10.59 19.21 10.43
CA GLY A 149 11.65 20.02 9.84
C GLY A 149 13.05 19.43 9.98
N THR A 150 13.18 18.23 10.57
CA THR A 150 14.48 17.55 10.69
C THR A 150 15.01 17.12 9.33
N LEU A 151 14.14 16.75 8.38
CA LEU A 151 14.56 16.21 7.08
C LEU A 151 15.32 17.21 6.21
N ASP A 152 15.02 18.51 6.33
CA ASP A 152 15.61 19.54 5.46
C ASP A 152 17.13 19.70 5.64
N ASN A 153 17.70 19.12 6.71
CA ASN A 153 19.10 19.27 7.09
C ASN A 153 19.90 17.95 7.06
N LEU A 154 19.30 16.85 6.59
CA LEU A 154 19.93 15.53 6.58
C LEU A 154 20.29 15.08 5.17
N THR A 155 21.45 14.46 5.03
CA THR A 155 21.80 13.68 3.84
C THR A 155 21.05 12.34 3.83
N THR A 156 20.98 11.70 2.66
CA THR A 156 20.36 10.37 2.52
C THR A 156 21.03 9.32 3.41
N GLU A 157 22.36 9.35 3.55
CA GLU A 157 23.10 8.40 4.40
C GLU A 157 22.77 8.60 5.89
N GLU A 158 22.68 9.84 6.35
CA GLU A 158 22.29 10.15 7.72
C GLU A 158 20.85 9.72 8.00
N MET A 159 19.93 9.96 7.06
CA MET A 159 18.55 9.49 7.16
C MET A 159 18.46 7.97 7.27
N ASP A 160 19.19 7.23 6.43
CA ASP A 160 19.19 5.76 6.47
C ASP A 160 19.76 5.23 7.81
N GLY A 161 20.79 5.88 8.35
CA GLY A 161 21.34 5.57 9.67
C GLY A 161 20.32 5.77 10.79
N ILE A 162 19.66 6.93 10.83
CA ILE A 162 18.63 7.27 11.83
C ILE A 162 17.43 6.32 11.72
N LEU A 163 16.97 6.05 10.50
CA LEU A 163 15.88 5.11 10.25
C LEU A 163 16.19 3.71 10.76
N LYS A 164 17.42 3.23 10.55
CA LYS A 164 17.86 1.93 11.05
C LYS A 164 17.78 1.89 12.58
N GLU A 165 18.35 2.89 13.26
CA GLU A 165 18.30 2.98 14.73
C GLU A 165 16.86 3.04 15.26
N LYS A 166 16.01 3.88 14.65
CA LYS A 166 14.59 4.01 15.00
C LYS A 166 13.84 2.70 14.84
N ARG A 167 14.10 1.94 13.77
CA ARG A 167 13.49 0.62 13.54
C ARG A 167 13.96 -0.40 14.57
N GLU A 168 15.26 -0.47 14.84
CA GLU A 168 15.83 -1.36 15.85
C GLU A 168 15.21 -1.09 17.23
N LYS A 169 15.12 0.19 17.61
CA LYS A 169 14.46 0.62 18.84
C LYS A 169 12.97 0.24 18.85
N PHE A 170 12.24 0.54 17.78
CA PHE A 170 10.82 0.20 17.66
C PHE A 170 10.58 -1.30 17.85
N PHE A 171 11.35 -2.17 17.17
CA PHE A 171 11.18 -3.61 17.32
C PHE A 171 11.58 -4.12 18.71
N SER A 172 12.52 -3.46 19.39
CA SER A 172 12.88 -3.80 20.77
C SER A 172 11.80 -3.42 21.80
N GLU A 173 11.06 -2.34 21.57
CA GLU A 173 10.08 -1.79 22.52
C GLU A 173 8.63 -2.21 22.22
N LYS A 174 8.25 -2.20 20.93
CA LYS A 174 6.88 -2.40 20.45
C LYS A 174 6.74 -3.54 19.43
N GLY A 175 7.83 -4.26 19.13
CA GLY A 175 7.84 -5.27 18.06
C GLY A 175 6.84 -6.41 18.29
N GLU A 176 6.61 -6.84 19.53
CA GLU A 176 5.65 -7.91 19.83
C GLU A 176 4.19 -7.45 19.62
N GLU A 177 3.85 -6.23 20.05
CA GLU A 177 2.52 -5.66 19.80
C GLU A 177 2.29 -5.46 18.30
N PHE A 178 3.30 -4.99 17.57
CA PHE A 178 3.24 -4.87 16.12
C PHE A 178 3.01 -6.23 15.46
N LYS A 179 3.79 -7.27 15.81
CA LYS A 179 3.61 -8.63 15.26
C LYS A 179 2.22 -9.19 15.54
N LYS A 180 1.67 -8.95 16.73
CA LYS A 180 0.33 -9.40 17.10
C LYS A 180 -0.74 -8.85 16.14
N ILE A 181 -0.61 -7.58 15.73
CA ILE A 181 -1.51 -7.00 14.72
C ILE A 181 -1.44 -7.79 13.40
N PHE A 182 -0.24 -8.17 12.95
CA PHE A 182 -0.08 -8.97 11.72
C PHE A 182 -0.61 -10.40 11.87
N GLU A 183 -0.53 -10.97 13.07
CA GLU A 183 -1.18 -12.24 13.39
C GLU A 183 -2.71 -12.11 13.33
N GLU A 184 -3.28 -11.04 13.88
CA GLU A 184 -4.73 -10.76 13.78
C GLU A 184 -5.18 -10.57 12.33
N ILE A 185 -4.38 -9.90 11.49
CA ILE A 185 -4.68 -9.79 10.04
C ILE A 185 -4.71 -11.19 9.38
N LYS A 186 -3.87 -12.13 9.82
CA LYS A 186 -3.91 -13.52 9.30
C LYS A 186 -5.20 -14.26 9.67
N GLU A 187 -5.89 -13.85 10.72
CA GLU A 187 -7.17 -14.44 11.13
C GLU A 187 -8.33 -13.97 10.24
N GLU A 188 -8.16 -12.87 9.50
CA GLU A 188 -9.16 -12.33 8.54
C GLU A 188 -9.14 -13.07 7.18
N LYS A 189 -8.28 -14.08 7.02
CA LYS A 189 -8.24 -14.92 5.82
C LYS A 189 -9.56 -15.65 5.60
N ILE A 190 -10.02 -15.70 4.35
CA ILE A 190 -11.21 -16.48 3.98
C ILE A 190 -10.88 -17.89 3.48
N GLY A 191 -9.59 -18.23 3.36
CA GLY A 191 -9.11 -19.53 2.93
C GLY A 191 -9.14 -19.74 1.42
N ILE A 192 -9.25 -18.65 0.65
CA ILE A 192 -9.35 -18.67 -0.81
C ILE A 192 -8.13 -17.96 -1.37
N LYS A 193 -7.40 -18.63 -2.26
CA LYS A 193 -6.31 -18.00 -2.99
C LYS A 193 -6.87 -17.22 -4.19
N PRO A 194 -6.42 -15.99 -4.46
CA PRO A 194 -6.91 -15.24 -5.62
C PRO A 194 -6.60 -15.94 -6.93
N ASP A 195 -7.58 -15.93 -7.85
CA ASP A 195 -7.30 -16.10 -9.27
C ASP A 195 -6.54 -14.85 -9.73
N TRP A 196 -5.21 -14.98 -9.81
CA TRP A 196 -4.31 -13.86 -10.07
C TRP A 196 -4.66 -13.08 -11.35
N ASP A 197 -5.05 -13.77 -12.43
CA ASP A 197 -5.35 -13.11 -13.70
C ASP A 197 -6.68 -12.36 -13.60
N LYS A 198 -7.69 -12.95 -12.95
CA LYS A 198 -8.97 -12.30 -12.68
C LYS A 198 -8.82 -11.11 -11.72
N PHE A 199 -8.04 -11.29 -10.66
CA PHE A 199 -7.78 -10.29 -9.63
C PHE A 199 -7.06 -9.08 -10.22
N THR A 200 -5.95 -9.31 -10.93
CA THR A 200 -5.22 -8.22 -11.59
C THR A 200 -6.06 -7.52 -12.67
N THR A 201 -7.01 -8.22 -13.31
CA THR A 201 -7.95 -7.61 -14.26
C THR A 201 -8.86 -6.58 -13.59
N VAL A 202 -9.50 -6.93 -12.46
CA VAL A 202 -10.39 -5.99 -11.75
C VAL A 202 -9.61 -4.84 -11.11
N VAL A 203 -8.41 -5.10 -10.58
CA VAL A 203 -7.53 -4.03 -10.06
C VAL A 203 -7.09 -3.08 -11.18
N LYS A 204 -6.74 -3.60 -12.37
CA LYS A 204 -6.41 -2.75 -13.53
C LYS A 204 -7.56 -1.83 -13.92
N LYS A 205 -8.81 -2.33 -13.91
CA LYS A 205 -9.99 -1.49 -14.19
C LYS A 205 -10.12 -0.35 -13.17
N ALA A 206 -9.97 -0.65 -11.88
CA ALA A 206 -9.97 0.37 -10.84
C ALA A 206 -8.86 1.41 -11.06
N VAL A 207 -7.64 0.99 -11.38
CA VAL A 207 -6.52 1.90 -11.70
C VAL A 207 -6.82 2.74 -12.96
N GLN A 208 -7.46 2.18 -13.98
CA GLN A 208 -7.86 2.93 -15.19
C GLN A 208 -8.83 4.07 -14.85
N ASP A 209 -9.81 3.81 -13.98
CA ASP A 209 -10.76 4.83 -13.53
C ASP A 209 -10.08 5.93 -12.72
N ILE A 210 -9.20 5.55 -11.78
CA ILE A 210 -8.37 6.51 -11.01
C ILE A 210 -7.61 7.43 -11.97
N LEU A 211 -6.96 6.87 -12.99
CA LEU A 211 -6.18 7.65 -13.97
C LEU A 211 -7.06 8.54 -14.84
N LYS A 212 -8.27 8.11 -15.17
CA LYS A 212 -9.25 8.92 -15.90
C LYS A 212 -9.74 10.10 -15.08
N ASP A 213 -10.02 9.89 -13.79
CA ASP A 213 -10.52 10.94 -12.91
C ASP A 213 -9.41 11.92 -12.49
N ASN A 214 -8.20 11.43 -12.26
CA ASN A 214 -7.02 12.26 -12.06
C ASN A 214 -6.78 13.25 -13.22
N LYS A 215 -7.06 12.86 -14.47
CA LYS A 215 -6.95 13.74 -15.65
C LYS A 215 -8.06 14.80 -15.73
N LYS A 216 -9.22 14.56 -15.12
CA LYS A 216 -10.31 15.55 -15.06
C LYS A 216 -10.08 16.62 -14.00
N ALA A 217 -9.25 16.29 -13.00
CA ALA A 217 -8.89 17.18 -11.91
C ALA A 217 -7.69 18.09 -12.22
N GLU A 218 -7.04 17.90 -13.37
CA GLU A 218 -6.01 18.77 -13.95
C GLU A 218 -6.61 19.90 -14.79
#